data_AF-A0A516TPI2-F1
#
_entry.id   AF-A0A516TPI2-F1
#
_cell.length_a   1.000
_cell.length_b   1.000
_cell.length_c   1.000
_cell.angle_alpha   90.00
_cell.angle_beta   90.00
_cell.angle_gamma   90.00
#
_symmetry.space_group_name_H-M   'P 1'
#
loop_
_entity.id
_entity.type
_entity.pdbx_description
1 polymer ?
#
loop_
_entity_poly.entity_id
_entity_poly.type
_entity_poly.pdbx_seq_one_letter_code
_entity_poly.pdbx_strand_id
1 'polypeptide(L)'
;MKFGMFFLGEYAAMVAASALIITLFFGGWSLPFGLLTKGVGIGGLLIQALVFLLKILVFLFLFIWIRWTLPRFRYDQLMNLGWKIFLPLSMVNIGCVAVLLALFKTL
;
A
#
# COMPACT_ATOMS: atom_id res chain seq x y z
N MET A 1 14.18 28.10 -6.76
CA MET A 1 13.49 26.86 -7.20
C MET A 1 13.64 25.65 -6.24
N LYS A 2 14.51 25.66 -5.21
CA LYS A 2 14.75 24.49 -4.32
C LYS A 2 13.52 24.04 -3.51
N PHE A 3 12.69 24.99 -3.08
CA PHE A 3 11.43 24.73 -2.37
C PHE A 3 10.47 23.90 -3.24
N GLY A 4 10.25 24.30 -4.50
CA GLY A 4 9.36 23.56 -5.41
C GLY A 4 9.77 22.11 -5.65
N MET A 5 11.07 21.85 -5.82
CA MET A 5 11.59 20.49 -5.97
C MET A 5 11.38 19.62 -4.72
N PHE A 6 11.50 20.21 -3.53
CA PHE A 6 11.27 19.50 -2.28
C PHE A 6 9.80 19.05 -2.13
N PHE A 7 8.83 19.93 -2.37
CA PHE A 7 7.41 19.54 -2.33
C PHE A 7 7.07 18.52 -3.41
N LEU A 8 7.57 18.73 -4.63
CA LEU A 8 7.35 17.78 -5.72
C LEU A 8 7.88 16.38 -5.34
N GLY A 9 9.02 16.31 -4.67
CA GLY A 9 9.57 15.06 -4.13
C GLY A 9 8.70 14.41 -3.05
N GLU A 10 8.18 15.17 -2.09
CA GLU A 10 7.27 14.65 -1.05
C GLU A 10 5.99 14.06 -1.68
N TYR A 11 5.38 14.78 -2.64
CA TYR A 11 4.20 14.30 -3.36
C TYR A 11 4.48 13.09 -4.24
N ALA A 12 5.63 13.07 -4.94
CA ALA A 12 6.04 11.91 -5.74
C ALA A 12 6.25 10.67 -4.86
N ALA A 13 6.86 10.83 -3.69
CA ALA A 13 7.05 9.75 -2.73
C ALA A 13 5.71 9.21 -2.19
N MET A 14 4.74 10.08 -1.89
CA MET A 14 3.39 9.66 -1.47
C MET A 14 2.67 8.84 -2.55
N VAL A 15 2.78 9.25 -3.82
CA VAL A 15 2.21 8.49 -4.95
C VAL A 15 2.90 7.13 -5.12
N ALA A 16 4.24 7.10 -5.06
CA ALA A 16 5.01 5.87 -5.17
C ALA A 16 4.70 4.88 -4.03
N ALA A 17 4.61 5.37 -2.79
CA ALA A 17 4.24 4.54 -1.63
C ALA A 17 2.83 3.97 -1.77
N SER A 18 1.86 4.78 -2.23
CA SER A 18 0.50 4.31 -2.51
C SER A 18 0.49 3.22 -3.58
N ALA A 19 1.25 3.41 -4.67
CA ALA A 19 1.38 2.42 -5.73
C ALA A 19 1.96 1.09 -5.22
N LEU A 20 2.98 1.11 -4.36
CA LEU A 20 3.56 -0.09 -3.74
C LEU A 20 2.56 -0.82 -2.83
N ILE A 21 1.77 -0.11 -2.04
CA ILE A 21 0.77 -0.74 -1.16
C ILE A 21 -0.29 -1.45 -2.02
N ILE A 22 -0.73 -0.81 -3.10
CA ILE A 22 -1.76 -1.37 -3.98
C ILE A 22 -1.27 -2.61 -4.71
N THR A 23 -0.03 -2.62 -5.19
CA THR A 23 0.54 -3.77 -5.89
C THR A 23 0.81 -4.95 -4.96
N LEU A 24 1.34 -4.70 -3.76
CA LEU A 24 1.72 -5.75 -2.83
C LEU A 24 0.52 -6.36 -2.10
N PHE A 25 -0.46 -5.55 -1.67
CA PHE A 25 -1.55 -6.02 -0.80
C PHE A 25 -2.93 -6.06 -1.49
N PHE A 26 -3.23 -5.13 -2.41
CA PHE A 26 -4.57 -4.98 -3.00
C PHE A 26 -4.71 -5.57 -4.41
N GLY A 27 -3.84 -6.54 -4.74
CA GLY A 27 -3.89 -7.28 -6.01
C GLY A 27 -3.57 -6.44 -7.25
N GLY A 28 -2.97 -5.25 -7.07
CA GLY A 28 -2.52 -4.38 -8.15
C GLY A 28 -3.63 -4.04 -9.16
N TRP A 29 -3.46 -4.58 -10.36
CA TRP A 29 -4.25 -4.34 -11.57
C TRP A 29 -5.48 -5.24 -11.68
N SER A 30 -5.60 -6.24 -10.79
CA SER A 30 -6.75 -7.13 -10.77
C SER A 30 -7.94 -6.50 -10.05
N LEU A 31 -9.14 -6.72 -10.60
CA LEU A 31 -10.38 -6.50 -9.85
C LEU A 31 -10.53 -7.59 -8.80
N PRO A 32 -11.11 -7.26 -7.63
CA PRO A 32 -11.48 -8.28 -6.66
C PRO A 32 -12.42 -9.29 -7.33
N PHE A 33 -12.24 -10.58 -7.01
CA PHE A 33 -13.00 -11.73 -7.54
C PHE A 33 -12.59 -12.30 -8.92
N GLY A 34 -11.42 -11.96 -9.47
CA GLY A 34 -10.88 -12.68 -10.64
C GLY A 34 -11.67 -12.48 -11.95
N LEU A 35 -12.56 -11.48 -11.99
CA LEU A 35 -13.48 -11.23 -13.10
C LEU A 35 -12.76 -10.81 -14.41
N LEU A 36 -11.52 -10.28 -14.32
CA LEU A 36 -10.72 -9.83 -15.46
C LEU A 36 -9.40 -10.61 -15.63
N THR A 37 -9.27 -11.80 -15.06
CA THR A 37 -8.04 -12.60 -15.20
C THR A 37 -7.91 -13.22 -16.60
N LYS A 38 -8.98 -13.26 -17.40
CA LYS A 38 -8.98 -13.74 -18.79
C LYS A 38 -9.93 -12.92 -19.67
N GLY A 39 -9.42 -12.16 -20.66
CA GLY A 39 -10.25 -11.49 -21.69
C GLY A 39 -9.71 -10.12 -22.13
N VAL A 40 -8.67 -10.01 -22.97
CA VAL A 40 -8.70 -9.99 -24.45
C VAL A 40 -9.12 -8.60 -25.01
N GLY A 41 -8.15 -7.70 -25.19
CA GLY A 41 -8.30 -6.45 -25.97
C GLY A 41 -7.75 -5.18 -25.29
N ILE A 42 -7.54 -4.12 -26.08
CA ILE A 42 -7.09 -2.79 -25.63
C ILE A 42 -8.04 -2.22 -24.54
N GLY A 43 -9.33 -2.54 -24.62
CA GLY A 43 -10.33 -2.15 -23.63
C GLY A 43 -10.11 -2.77 -22.24
N GLY A 44 -9.64 -4.03 -22.16
CA GLY A 44 -9.34 -4.68 -20.88
C GLY A 44 -8.15 -4.03 -20.16
N LEU A 45 -7.13 -3.63 -20.92
CA LEU A 45 -5.96 -2.91 -20.38
C LEU A 45 -6.34 -1.53 -19.86
N LEU A 46 -7.20 -0.80 -20.58
CA LEU A 46 -7.72 0.50 -20.13
C LEU A 46 -8.50 0.37 -18.81
N ILE A 47 -9.34 -0.65 -18.68
CA ILE A 47 -10.11 -0.89 -17.45
C ILE A 47 -9.17 -1.23 -16.28
N GLN A 48 -8.17 -2.09 -16.50
CA GLN A 48 -7.19 -2.43 -15.45
C GLN A 48 -6.36 -1.21 -15.02
N ALA A 49 -5.92 -0.38 -15.98
CA ALA A 49 -5.21 0.86 -15.69
C ALA A 49 -6.09 1.86 -14.92
N LEU A 50 -7.36 2.00 -15.31
CA LEU A 50 -8.32 2.88 -14.65
C LEU A 50 -8.59 2.41 -13.21
N VAL A 51 -8.77 1.11 -13.00
CA VAL A 51 -8.92 0.52 -11.65
C VAL A 51 -7.69 0.78 -10.80
N PHE A 52 -6.49 0.60 -11.34
CA PHE A 52 -5.25 0.89 -10.62
C PHE A 52 -5.15 2.38 -10.24
N LEU A 53 -5.47 3.28 -11.18
CA LEU A 53 -5.46 4.72 -10.95
C LEU A 53 -6.51 5.14 -9.92
N LEU A 54 -7.71 4.53 -9.95
CA LEU A 54 -8.76 4.75 -8.96
C LEU A 54 -8.33 4.27 -7.58
N LYS A 55 -7.68 3.11 -7.47
CA LYS A 55 -7.09 2.66 -6.20
C LYS A 55 -6.04 3.65 -5.68
N ILE A 56 -5.17 4.18 -6.55
CA ILE A 56 -4.19 5.22 -6.17
C ILE A 56 -4.90 6.46 -5.63
N LEU A 57 -5.93 6.94 -6.31
CA LEU A 57 -6.71 8.11 -5.86
C LEU A 57 -7.35 7.89 -4.49
N VAL A 58 -7.89 6.70 -4.24
CA VAL A 58 -8.44 6.34 -2.92
C VAL A 58 -7.35 6.36 -1.85
N PHE A 59 -6.17 5.80 -2.12
CA PHE A 59 -5.05 5.84 -1.16
C PHE A 59 -4.52 7.26 -0.93
N LEU A 60 -4.39 8.08 -1.98
CA LEU A 60 -4.02 9.48 -1.84
C LEU A 60 -5.05 10.26 -1.02
N PHE A 61 -6.34 10.01 -1.24
CA PHE A 61 -7.41 10.56 -0.42
C PHE A 61 -7.27 10.15 1.04
N LEU A 62 -6.98 8.87 1.32
CA LEU A 62 -6.71 8.39 2.68
C LEU A 62 -5.49 9.09 3.30
N PHE A 63 -4.39 9.28 2.56
CA PHE A 63 -3.22 10.00 3.06
C PHE A 63 -3.54 11.44 3.45
N ILE A 64 -4.32 12.15 2.62
CA ILE A 64 -4.76 13.52 2.91
C ILE A 64 -5.70 13.53 4.12
N TRP A 65 -6.64 12.60 4.19
CA TRP A 65 -7.60 12.48 5.29
C TRP A 65 -6.89 12.20 6.63
N ILE A 66 -5.90 11.31 6.64
CA ILE A 66 -5.09 11.02 7.82
C ILE A 66 -4.30 12.25 8.27
N ARG A 67 -3.75 13.02 7.31
CA ARG A 67 -3.04 14.27 7.59
C ARG A 67 -3.92 15.31 8.30
N TRP A 68 -5.24 15.28 8.06
CA TRP A 68 -6.19 16.21 8.66
C TRP A 68 -6.76 15.71 9.99
N THR A 69 -6.84 14.39 10.20
CA THR A 69 -7.45 13.81 11.41
C THR A 69 -6.47 13.58 12.55
N LEU A 70 -5.19 13.30 12.27
CA LEU A 70 -4.24 12.97 13.32
C LEU A 70 -3.58 14.21 13.95
N PRO A 71 -3.62 14.36 15.29
CA PRO A 71 -2.79 15.30 16.01
C PRO A 71 -1.31 15.01 15.78
N ARG A 72 -0.47 16.05 15.69
CA ARG A 72 0.96 15.90 15.42
C ARG A 72 1.64 15.06 16.50
N PHE A 73 2.18 13.90 16.13
CA PHE A 73 2.94 13.04 17.05
C PHE A 73 4.35 13.58 17.31
N ARG A 74 4.85 13.40 18.53
CA ARG A 74 6.24 13.71 18.87
C ARG A 74 7.18 12.65 18.30
N TYR A 75 8.40 13.05 17.95
CA TYR A 75 9.43 12.14 17.41
C TYR A 75 9.64 10.90 18.29
N ASP A 76 9.71 11.08 19.61
CA ASP A 76 9.91 9.95 20.54
C ASP A 76 8.76 8.93 20.49
N GLN A 77 7.53 9.40 20.27
CA GLN A 77 6.36 8.53 20.18
C GLN A 77 6.38 7.74 18.87
N LEU A 78 6.75 8.39 17.78
CA LEU A 78 6.92 7.75 16.48
C LEU A 78 8.01 6.67 16.53
N MET A 79 9.15 6.97 17.17
CA MET A 79 10.25 6.03 17.33
C MET A 79 9.83 4.84 18.20
N ASN A 80 9.12 5.09 19.32
CA ASN A 80 8.59 4.01 20.15
C ASN A 80 7.59 3.12 19.39
N LEU A 81 6.69 3.70 18.58
CA LEU A 81 5.74 2.95 17.77
C LEU A 81 6.45 2.05 16.74
N GLY A 82 7.46 2.59 16.04
CA GLY A 82 8.28 1.85 15.08
C GLY A 82 9.00 0.67 15.70
N TRP A 83 9.77 0.92 16.76
CA TRP A 83 10.65 -0.10 17.34
C TRP A 83 9.95 -1.08 18.27
N LYS A 84 9.01 -0.61 19.09
CA LYS A 84 8.38 -1.48 20.11
C LYS A 84 7.14 -2.18 19.62
N ILE A 85 6.47 -1.68 18.59
CA ILE A 85 5.20 -2.25 18.12
C ILE A 85 5.34 -2.83 16.72
N PHE A 86 5.75 -2.04 15.72
CA PHE A 86 5.77 -2.52 14.33
C PHE A 86 6.84 -3.59 14.06
N LEU A 87 8.05 -3.42 14.61
CA LEU A 87 9.13 -4.40 14.43
C LEU A 87 8.75 -5.79 14.98
N PRO A 88 8.37 -5.96 16.26
CA PRO A 88 8.00 -7.29 16.76
C PRO A 88 6.75 -7.85 16.07
N LEU A 89 5.76 -7.00 15.74
CA LEU A 89 4.55 -7.45 15.03
C LEU A 89 4.88 -8.00 13.63
N SER A 90 5.82 -7.38 12.91
CA SER A 90 6.25 -7.85 11.60
C SER A 90 6.98 -9.21 11.68
N MET A 91 7.83 -9.41 12.71
CA MET A 91 8.50 -10.68 12.94
C MET A 91 7.52 -11.81 13.26
N VAL A 92 6.51 -11.53 14.09
CA VAL A 92 5.45 -12.49 14.41
C VAL A 92 4.62 -12.84 13.17
N ASN A 93 4.28 -11.86 12.33
CA ASN A 93 3.54 -12.11 11.09
C ASN A 93 4.30 -13.06 10.15
N ILE A 94 5.60 -12.79 9.91
CA ILE A 94 6.44 -13.65 9.07
C ILE A 94 6.50 -15.08 9.64
N GLY A 95 6.70 -15.23 10.95
CA GLY A 95 6.71 -16.53 11.60
C GLY A 95 5.37 -17.27 11.47
N CYS A 96 4.26 -16.57 11.69
CA CYS A 96 2.91 -17.14 11.59
C CYS A 96 2.61 -17.63 10.16
N VAL A 97 2.90 -16.82 9.15
CA VAL A 97 2.72 -17.19 7.73
C VAL A 97 3.61 -18.38 7.37
N ALA A 98 4.85 -18.44 7.86
CA ALA A 98 5.75 -19.57 7.62
C ALA A 98 5.20 -20.89 8.20
N VAL A 99 4.68 -20.86 9.43
CA VAL A 99 4.06 -22.03 10.07
C VAL A 99 2.79 -22.46 9.34
N LEU A 100 1.92 -21.51 8.98
CA LEU A 100 0.70 -21.80 8.23
C LEU A 100 1.00 -22.46 6.88
N LEU A 101 1.98 -21.93 6.12
CA LEU A 101 2.38 -22.51 4.85
C LEU A 101 2.99 -23.91 5.01
N ALA A 102 3.75 -24.16 6.08
CA ALA A 102 4.29 -25.49 6.36
C ALA A 102 3.19 -26.51 6.67
N LEU A 103 2.18 -26.12 7.47
CA LEU A 103 1.03 -26.98 7.78
C LEU A 103 0.19 -27.28 6.53
N PHE A 104 -0.13 -26.26 5.74
CA PHE A 104 -0.91 -26.42 4.50
C PHE A 104 -0.21 -27.25 3.43
N LYS A 105 1.13 -27.23 3.37
CA LYS A 105 1.90 -28.05 2.41
C LYS A 105 2.01 -29.51 2.85
N THR A 106 1.81 -29.80 4.14
CA THR A 106 1.93 -31.15 4.71
C THR A 106 0.61 -31.93 4.64
N LEU A 107 -0.53 -31.23 4.53
CA LEU A 107 -1.86 -31.77 4.23
C LEU A 107 -2.08 -31.91 2.73
#